data_AF-A0A225V4U6-F1
#
_entry.id   AF-A0A225V4U6-F1
#
_cell.length_a   1.000
_cell.length_b   1.000
_cell.length_c   1.000
_cell.angle_alpha   90.00
_cell.angle_beta   90.00
_cell.angle_gamma   90.00
#
_symmetry.space_group_name_H-M   'P 1'
#
loop_
_entity.id
_entity.type
_entity.pdbx_description
1 polymer ?
#
loop_
_entity_poly.entity_id
_entity_poly.type
_entity_poly.pdbx_seq_one_letter_code
_entity_poly.pdbx_strand_id
1 'polypeptide(L)'
;MTIQAGWTEQMKIYEFKTKMSPAARNWMGQLGKRVRTNWGRLAREYKREYCKSRVSDSEKYYTMKQNKDETALVFLYRLNLAAERADVKFRKSEHRHIKGFIKNLTDMSL
;
A
#
# COMPACT_ATOMS: atom_id res chain seq x y z
N MET A 1 25.76 -23.83 20.44
CA MET A 1 25.16 -23.31 19.19
C MET A 1 23.65 -23.22 19.38
N THR A 2 23.10 -22.04 19.62
CA THR A 2 21.66 -21.80 19.69
C THR A 2 21.15 -21.56 18.27
N ILE A 3 20.54 -22.57 17.65
CA ILE A 3 19.80 -22.37 16.41
C ILE A 3 18.55 -21.59 16.79
N GLN A 4 18.49 -20.33 16.39
CA GLN A 4 17.27 -19.53 16.43
C GLN A 4 16.30 -20.16 15.41
N ALA A 5 15.54 -21.16 15.86
CA ALA A 5 14.61 -21.89 15.01
C ALA A 5 13.52 -20.93 14.53
N GLY A 6 13.48 -20.67 13.22
CA GLY A 6 12.43 -19.88 12.59
C GLY A 6 11.06 -20.51 12.78
N TRP A 7 10.01 -19.69 12.61
CA TRP A 7 8.63 -20.18 12.70
C TRP A 7 8.32 -21.21 11.60
N THR A 8 7.69 -22.31 11.98
CA THR A 8 7.20 -23.31 11.02
C THR A 8 6.06 -22.75 10.17
N GLU A 9 5.78 -23.35 9.00
CA GLU A 9 4.65 -22.91 8.16
C GLU A 9 3.31 -23.00 8.92
N GLN A 10 3.12 -24.05 9.71
CA GLN A 10 1.92 -24.27 10.51
C GLN A 10 1.76 -23.18 11.58
N MET A 11 2.84 -22.79 12.26
CA MET A 11 2.81 -21.70 13.24
C MET A 11 2.41 -20.38 12.58
N LYS A 12 2.98 -20.06 11.40
CA LYS A 12 2.63 -18.85 10.65
C LYS A 12 1.15 -18.85 10.24
N ILE A 13 0.65 -19.97 9.72
CA ILE A 13 -0.75 -20.10 9.29
C ILE A 13 -1.70 -19.99 10.49
N TYR A 14 -1.36 -20.63 11.62
CA TYR A 14 -2.16 -20.58 12.83
C TYR A 14 -2.26 -19.14 13.38
N GLU A 15 -1.11 -18.50 13.60
CA GLU A 15 -1.06 -17.12 14.09
C GLU A 15 -1.75 -16.15 13.13
N PHE A 16 -1.53 -16.31 11.84
CA PHE A 16 -2.25 -15.53 10.84
C PHE A 16 -3.76 -15.69 10.97
N LYS A 17 -4.26 -16.93 11.07
CA LYS A 17 -5.70 -17.18 11.22
C LYS A 17 -6.26 -16.59 12.52
N THR A 18 -5.56 -16.68 13.65
CA THR A 18 -6.08 -16.22 14.95
C THR A 18 -6.12 -14.70 15.08
N LYS A 19 -5.16 -14.00 14.47
CA LYS A 19 -5.07 -12.52 14.50
C LYS A 19 -5.99 -11.81 13.50
N MET A 20 -6.58 -12.54 12.54
CA MET A 20 -7.39 -11.96 11.47
C MET A 20 -8.85 -11.71 11.87
N SER A 21 -9.47 -10.71 11.23
CA SER A 21 -10.88 -10.41 11.39
C SER A 21 -11.78 -11.59 10.96
N PRO A 22 -13.03 -11.68 11.46
CA PRO A 22 -13.96 -12.74 11.05
C PRO A 22 -14.14 -12.85 9.53
N ALA A 23 -14.20 -11.72 8.83
CA ALA A 23 -14.31 -11.69 7.37
C ALA A 23 -13.10 -12.33 6.68
N ALA A 24 -11.88 -11.98 7.11
CA ALA A 24 -10.65 -12.56 6.56
C ALA A 24 -10.50 -14.06 6.89
N ARG A 25 -10.95 -14.50 8.07
CA ARG A 25 -11.00 -15.94 8.42
C ARG A 25 -11.99 -16.72 7.56
N ASN A 26 -13.15 -16.14 7.29
CA ASN A 26 -14.17 -16.76 6.44
C ASN A 26 -13.68 -16.87 4.98
N TRP A 27 -13.11 -15.79 4.44
CA TRP A 27 -12.45 -15.81 3.13
C TRP A 27 -11.35 -16.86 3.05
N MET A 28 -10.47 -16.92 4.07
CA MET A 28 -9.41 -17.93 4.12
C MET A 28 -9.99 -19.36 4.11
N GLY A 29 -11.16 -19.60 4.72
CA GLY A 29 -11.87 -20.88 4.71
C GLY A 29 -12.36 -21.31 3.33
N GLN A 30 -12.62 -20.36 2.42
CA GLN A 30 -13.05 -20.61 1.05
C GLN A 30 -11.87 -21.04 0.14
N LEU A 31 -10.63 -20.82 0.56
CA LEU A 31 -9.45 -21.20 -0.21
C LEU A 31 -9.26 -22.72 -0.23
N GLY A 32 -8.73 -23.24 -1.34
CA GLY A 32 -8.38 -24.65 -1.48
C GLY A 32 -7.35 -25.11 -0.44
N LYS A 33 -7.40 -26.39 -0.03
CA LYS A 33 -6.51 -26.96 1.00
C LYS A 33 -5.03 -26.69 0.72
N ARG A 34 -4.58 -26.84 -0.55
CA ARG A 34 -3.20 -26.59 -0.98
C ARG A 34 -2.71 -25.15 -0.72
N VAL A 35 -3.61 -24.17 -0.72
CA VAL A 35 -3.30 -22.77 -0.41
C VAL A 35 -3.29 -22.57 1.10
N ARG A 36 -4.31 -23.08 1.81
CA ARG A 36 -4.46 -22.92 3.26
C ARG A 36 -3.35 -23.56 4.09
N THR A 37 -2.68 -24.59 3.58
CA THR A 37 -1.64 -25.34 4.31
C THR A 37 -0.21 -24.92 3.95
N ASN A 38 -0.02 -23.98 3.02
CA ASN A 38 1.30 -23.50 2.63
C ASN A 38 1.37 -21.98 2.83
N TRP A 39 2.29 -21.52 3.67
CA TRP A 39 2.37 -20.12 4.06
C TRP A 39 2.62 -19.20 2.86
N GLY A 40 3.54 -19.57 1.98
CA GLY A 40 3.89 -18.75 0.81
C GLY A 40 2.71 -18.54 -0.16
N ARG A 41 1.88 -19.57 -0.36
CA ARG A 41 0.66 -19.48 -1.17
C ARG A 41 -0.42 -18.66 -0.48
N LEU A 42 -0.68 -18.92 0.79
CA LEU A 42 -1.67 -18.17 1.57
C LEU A 42 -1.35 -16.66 1.61
N ALA A 43 -0.10 -16.30 1.90
CA ALA A 43 0.35 -14.91 1.95
C ALA A 43 0.19 -14.21 0.59
N ARG A 44 0.41 -14.93 -0.51
CA ARG A 44 0.24 -14.39 -1.88
C ARG A 44 -1.23 -14.11 -2.20
N GLU A 45 -2.13 -15.03 -1.87
CA GLU A 45 -3.57 -14.79 -2.04
C GLU A 45 -4.06 -13.66 -1.15
N TYR A 46 -3.58 -13.59 0.10
CA TYR A 46 -3.95 -12.50 1.00
C TYR A 46 -3.50 -11.15 0.46
N LYS A 47 -2.26 -11.05 -0.07
CA LYS A 47 -1.78 -9.84 -0.72
C LYS A 47 -2.64 -9.45 -1.91
N ARG A 48 -3.10 -10.43 -2.71
CA ARG A 48 -3.99 -10.17 -3.86
C ARG A 48 -5.38 -9.74 -3.44
N GLU A 49 -5.91 -10.24 -2.32
CA GLU A 49 -7.25 -9.89 -1.88
C GLU A 49 -7.26 -8.55 -1.14
N TYR A 50 -6.38 -8.39 -0.14
CA TYR A 50 -6.47 -7.30 0.83
C TYR A 50 -5.39 -6.25 0.70
N CYS A 51 -4.27 -6.53 0.04
CA CYS A 51 -3.21 -5.54 -0.18
C CYS A 51 -3.31 -4.85 -1.55
N LYS A 52 -4.41 -5.03 -2.28
CA LYS A 52 -4.72 -4.19 -3.44
C LYS A 52 -5.04 -2.79 -2.93
N SER A 53 -4.30 -1.80 -3.43
CA SER A 53 -4.73 -0.41 -3.25
C SER A 53 -6.04 -0.23 -4.03
N ARG A 54 -7.09 0.26 -3.37
CA ARG A 54 -8.37 0.58 -4.03
C ARG A 54 -8.21 1.69 -5.09
N VAL A 55 -7.10 2.41 -5.04
CA VAL A 55 -6.78 3.58 -5.85
C VAL A 55 -5.56 3.22 -6.71
N SER A 56 -5.65 3.43 -8.02
CA SER A 56 -4.52 3.22 -8.93
C SER A 56 -3.38 4.21 -8.64
N ASP A 57 -2.14 3.92 -9.02
CA ASP A 57 -1.03 4.87 -8.78
C ASP A 57 -1.24 6.19 -9.55
N SER A 58 -1.87 6.15 -10.72
CA SER A 58 -2.30 7.35 -11.46
C SER A 58 -3.33 8.16 -10.69
N GLU A 59 -4.35 7.49 -10.16
CA GLU A 59 -5.39 8.15 -9.37
C GLU A 59 -4.81 8.74 -8.06
N LYS A 60 -3.88 8.03 -7.40
CA LYS A 60 -3.14 8.57 -6.25
C LYS A 60 -2.40 9.85 -6.61
N TYR A 61 -1.74 9.89 -7.77
CA TYR A 61 -1.04 11.09 -8.22
C TYR A 61 -2.00 12.26 -8.46
N TYR A 62 -3.07 12.06 -9.22
CA TYR A 62 -3.98 13.15 -9.59
C TYR A 62 -4.89 13.64 -8.46
N THR A 63 -5.11 12.83 -7.42
CA THR A 63 -5.97 13.16 -6.27
C THR A 63 -5.19 13.56 -5.01
N MET A 64 -3.86 13.51 -5.05
CA MET A 64 -3.03 13.75 -3.87
C MET A 64 -3.17 15.19 -3.37
N LYS A 65 -3.39 15.34 -2.07
CA LYS A 65 -3.39 16.63 -1.36
C LYS A 65 -2.36 16.64 -0.25
N GLN A 66 -1.89 17.82 0.11
CA GLN A 66 -1.05 18.02 1.30
C GLN A 66 -1.79 17.54 2.55
N ASN A 67 -1.08 16.85 3.43
CA ASN A 67 -1.64 16.47 4.73
C ASN A 67 -1.57 17.67 5.69
N LYS A 68 -2.51 17.76 6.64
CA LYS A 68 -2.67 18.92 7.55
C LYS A 68 -1.38 19.36 8.25
N ASP A 69 -0.53 18.41 8.65
CA ASP A 69 0.70 18.66 9.42
C ASP A 69 1.98 18.47 8.58
N GLU A 70 1.85 18.28 7.27
CA GLU A 70 2.96 18.09 6.35
C GLU A 70 3.42 19.45 5.80
N THR A 71 4.74 19.69 5.74
CA THR A 71 5.23 20.92 5.09
C THR A 71 5.07 20.83 3.57
N ALA A 72 5.01 21.98 2.89
CA ALA A 72 4.89 22.04 1.44
C ALA A 72 6.02 21.26 0.72
N LEU A 73 7.24 21.29 1.25
CA LEU A 73 8.38 20.56 0.68
C LEU A 73 8.21 19.04 0.81
N VAL A 74 7.75 18.56 1.97
CA VAL A 74 7.50 17.12 2.17
C VAL A 74 6.38 16.65 1.24
N PHE A 75 5.33 17.47 1.07
CA PHE A 75 4.28 17.19 0.10
C PHE A 75 4.81 17.12 -1.33
N LEU A 76 5.68 18.04 -1.75
CA LEU A 76 6.31 18.02 -3.07
C LEU A 76 7.07 16.72 -3.32
N TYR A 77 7.87 16.25 -2.35
CA TYR A 77 8.60 14.98 -2.48
C TYR A 77 7.67 13.78 -2.59
N ARG A 78 6.57 13.76 -1.82
CA ARG A 78 5.56 12.70 -1.91
C ARG A 78 4.83 12.72 -3.25
N LEU A 79 4.53 13.90 -3.78
CA LEU A 79 3.89 14.08 -5.09
C LEU A 79 4.81 13.66 -6.24
N ASN A 80 6.11 13.96 -6.17
CA ASN A 80 7.12 13.50 -7.13
C ASN A 80 7.18 11.98 -7.17
N LEU A 81 7.25 11.34 -6.00
CA LEU A 81 7.28 9.88 -5.90
C LEU A 81 5.99 9.23 -6.46
N ALA A 82 4.84 9.86 -6.25
CA ALA A 82 3.59 9.41 -6.83
C ALA A 82 3.58 9.53 -8.36
N ALA A 83 4.15 10.61 -8.90
CA ALA A 83 4.31 10.81 -10.34
C ALA A 83 5.19 9.72 -10.96
N GLU A 84 6.32 9.38 -10.33
CA GLU A 84 7.21 8.30 -10.78
C GLU A 84 6.50 6.94 -10.78
N ARG A 85 5.75 6.62 -9.71
CA ARG A 85 4.96 5.38 -9.61
C ARG A 85 3.84 5.30 -10.65
N ALA A 86 3.29 6.44 -11.03
CA ALA A 86 2.26 6.56 -12.05
C ALA A 86 2.82 6.62 -13.49
N ASP A 87 4.15 6.50 -13.68
CA ASP A 87 4.86 6.70 -14.95
C ASP A 87 4.55 8.07 -15.61
N VAL A 88 4.31 9.09 -14.79
CA VAL A 88 4.08 10.46 -15.26
C VAL A 88 5.43 11.12 -15.51
N LYS A 89 5.69 11.52 -16.76
CA LYS A 89 6.93 12.22 -17.17
C LYS A 89 6.92 13.69 -16.75
N PHE A 90 6.78 13.96 -15.45
CA PHE A 90 6.59 15.31 -14.91
C PHE A 90 7.77 16.24 -15.15
N ARG A 91 8.99 15.72 -15.26
CA ARG A 91 10.20 16.48 -15.65
C ARG A 91 10.11 17.10 -17.05
N LYS A 92 9.28 16.54 -17.94
CA LYS A 92 9.01 17.11 -19.28
C LYS A 92 7.80 18.05 -19.28
N SER A 93 7.07 18.14 -18.17
CA SER A 93 5.84 18.92 -18.02
C SER A 93 5.81 19.63 -16.67
N GLU A 94 6.91 20.28 -16.30
CA GLU A 94 7.14 20.85 -14.97
C GLU A 94 6.05 21.86 -14.60
N HIS A 95 5.65 22.71 -15.56
CA HIS A 95 4.61 23.71 -15.32
C HIS A 95 3.28 23.09 -14.87
N ARG A 96 2.81 22.02 -15.54
CA ARG A 96 1.55 21.34 -15.16
C ARG A 96 1.68 20.70 -13.78
N HIS A 97 2.85 20.11 -13.51
CA HIS A 97 3.10 19.43 -12.24
C HIS A 97 3.19 20.41 -11.07
N ILE A 98 3.90 21.52 -11.22
CA ILE A 98 4.00 22.61 -10.23
C ILE A 98 2.64 23.25 -10.00
N LYS A 99 1.85 23.47 -11.07
CA LYS A 99 0.47 23.97 -10.92
C LYS A 99 -0.40 23.00 -10.10
N GLY A 100 -0.25 21.70 -10.33
CA GLY A 100 -0.92 20.66 -9.55
C GLY A 100 -0.48 20.64 -8.09
N PHE A 101 0.82 20.81 -7.83
CA PHE A 101 1.36 20.96 -6.48
C PHE A 101 0.72 22.15 -5.75
N ILE A 102 0.77 23.35 -6.34
CA ILE A 102 0.22 24.57 -5.71
C ILE A 102 -1.29 24.42 -5.43
N LYS A 103 -2.06 23.89 -6.39
CA LYS A 103 -3.52 23.69 -6.24
C LYS A 103 -3.88 22.75 -5.07
N ASN A 104 -3.00 21.82 -4.75
CA ASN A 104 -3.25 20.77 -3.78
C ASN A 104 -2.55 20.99 -2.43
N LEU A 105 -1.91 22.16 -2.25
CA LEU A 105 -1.57 22.65 -0.92
C LEU A 105 -2.87 22.87 -0.15
N THR A 106 -2.92 22.41 1.10
CA THR A 106 -3.98 22.81 2.02
C THR A 106 -3.86 24.31 2.21
N ASP A 107 -4.99 25.04 2.16
CA ASP A 107 -5.03 26.50 2.32
C ASP A 107 -4.08 26.93 3.43
N MET A 108 -2.95 27.53 3.02
CA MET A 108 -2.25 28.46 3.89
C MET A 108 -3.16 29.68 3.88
N SER A 109 -4.13 29.72 4.79
CA SER A 109 -4.80 30.98 5.11
C SER A 109 -3.68 31.95 5.49
N LEU A 110 -3.36 32.85 4.58
CA LEU A 110 -2.50 34.01 4.82
C LEU A 110 -3.08 34.87 5.94
#